data_AF-A0A2R6LQZ8-F1
#
_entry.id   AF-A0A2R6LQZ8-F1
#
_cell.length_a   1.000
_cell.length_b   1.000
_cell.length_c   1.000
_cell.angle_alpha   90.00
_cell.angle_beta   90.00
_cell.angle_gamma   90.00
#
_symmetry.space_group_name_H-M   'P 1'
#
loop_
_entity.id
_entity.type
_entity.pdbx_description
1 polymer ?
#
loop_
_entity_poly.entity_id
_entity_poly.type
_entity_poly.pdbx_seq_one_letter_code
_entity_poly.pdbx_strand_id
1 'polypeptide(L)'
;MQPIRIDAADGSRRTEIGPGLRRLAVIAGRIEVDGDRYYLTHGDGCSVCGAGIEPGRPLYFDPYSGAVFCPSRACGREAGRSPTMNG
;
A
#
# COMPACT_ATOMS: atom_id res chain seq x y z
N MET A 1 -0.19 14.75 1.63
CA MET A 1 0.65 13.76 2.35
C MET A 1 1.24 12.81 1.32
N GLN A 2 2.48 12.33 1.49
CA GLN A 2 3.04 11.33 0.58
C GLN A 2 2.55 9.93 0.98
N PRO A 3 2.25 9.04 0.01
CA PRO A 3 1.93 7.65 0.32
C PRO A 3 3.07 6.97 1.07
N ILE A 4 2.72 6.16 2.06
CA ILE A 4 3.67 5.39 2.84
C ILE A 4 4.01 4.13 2.04
N ARG A 5 5.30 3.89 1.82
CA ARG A 5 5.78 2.66 1.19
C ARG A 5 5.84 1.52 2.20
N ILE A 6 5.30 0.37 1.84
CA ILE A 6 5.50 -0.90 2.53
C ILE A 6 6.34 -1.77 1.60
N ASP A 7 7.49 -2.25 2.08
CA ASP A 7 8.51 -2.83 1.21
C ASP A 7 8.15 -4.20 0.63
N ALA A 8 7.36 -4.99 1.36
CA ALA A 8 6.87 -6.28 0.89
C ALA A 8 5.45 -6.51 1.39
N ALA A 9 4.53 -6.77 0.45
CA ALA A 9 3.20 -7.25 0.78
C ALA A 9 3.28 -8.71 1.27
N ASP A 10 2.65 -9.04 2.39
CA ASP A 10 2.64 -10.43 2.89
C ASP A 10 1.68 -11.32 2.07
N GLY A 11 0.63 -10.73 1.52
CA GLY A 11 -0.39 -11.43 0.76
C GLY A 11 -1.02 -10.55 -0.30
N SER A 12 -1.82 -11.15 -1.17
CA SER A 12 -2.46 -10.41 -2.28
C SER A 12 -3.64 -9.56 -1.84
N ARG A 13 -4.30 -9.94 -0.74
CA ARG A 13 -5.50 -9.27 -0.20
C ARG A 13 -5.24 -8.38 1.02
N ARG A 14 -4.20 -8.70 1.79
CA ARG A 14 -3.86 -8.02 3.04
C ARG A 14 -2.37 -8.15 3.34
N THR A 15 -1.81 -7.14 4.02
CA THR A 15 -0.42 -7.13 4.50
C THR A 15 -0.42 -6.87 6.00
N GLU A 16 0.33 -7.66 6.77
CA GLU A 16 0.47 -7.44 8.20
C GLU A 16 1.20 -6.11 8.44
N ILE A 17 0.74 -5.37 9.44
CA ILE A 17 1.27 -4.07 9.79
C ILE A 17 1.56 -3.98 11.27
N GLY A 18 2.68 -3.33 11.58
CA GLY A 18 3.03 -3.00 12.96
C GLY A 18 2.15 -1.90 13.56
N PRO A 19 2.27 -1.67 14.88
CA PRO A 19 1.48 -0.69 15.62
C PRO A 19 1.62 0.75 15.09
N GLY A 20 2.74 1.10 14.46
CA GLY A 20 2.96 2.42 13.84
C GLY A 20 2.02 2.70 12.67
N LEU A 21 1.69 1.68 11.87
CA LEU A 21 0.78 1.80 10.73
C LEU A 21 -0.67 1.49 11.11
N ARG A 22 -0.90 0.70 12.17
CA ARG A 22 -2.23 0.33 12.66
C ARG A 22 -3.16 1.54 12.77
N ARG A 23 -2.73 2.61 13.44
CA ARG A 23 -3.57 3.80 13.66
C ARG A 23 -4.01 4.44 12.34
N LEU A 24 -3.12 4.47 11.35
CA LEU A 24 -3.39 5.04 10.04
C LEU A 24 -4.34 4.14 9.23
N ALA A 25 -4.17 2.83 9.28
CA ALA A 25 -5.08 1.87 8.66
C ALA A 25 -6.50 1.94 9.27
N VAL A 26 -6.61 2.14 10.59
CA VAL A 26 -7.89 2.37 11.27
C VAL A 26 -8.57 3.64 10.78
N ILE A 27 -7.85 4.77 10.74
CA ILE A 27 -8.41 6.06 10.28
C ILE A 27 -8.89 5.95 8.83
N ALA A 28 -8.14 5.24 7.98
CA ALA A 28 -8.47 5.03 6.58
C ALA A 28 -9.58 3.98 6.35
N GLY A 29 -10.06 3.30 7.38
CA GLY A 29 -11.03 2.20 7.23
C GLY A 29 -10.48 0.98 6.47
N ARG A 30 -9.16 0.78 6.48
CA ARG A 30 -8.46 -0.30 5.76
C ARG A 30 -7.78 -1.29 6.71
N ILE A 31 -8.37 -1.49 7.89
CA ILE A 31 -7.82 -2.38 8.92
C ILE A 31 -8.61 -3.68 8.97
N GLU A 32 -7.89 -4.79 9.09
CA GLU A 32 -8.42 -6.10 9.48
C GLU A 32 -7.66 -6.58 10.72
N VAL A 33 -8.36 -7.26 11.63
CA VAL A 33 -7.81 -7.74 12.90
C VAL A 33 -8.02 -9.25 12.99
N ASP A 34 -6.95 -9.99 13.26
CA ASP A 34 -6.96 -11.44 13.41
C ASP A 34 -6.13 -11.82 14.65
N GLY A 35 -6.82 -12.08 15.76
CA GLY A 35 -6.21 -12.20 17.08
C GLY A 35 -5.44 -10.93 17.47
N ASP A 36 -4.16 -11.08 17.76
CA ASP A 36 -3.25 -9.97 18.13
C ASP A 36 -2.57 -9.30 16.93
N ARG A 37 -2.88 -9.75 15.70
CA ARG A 37 -2.25 -9.27 14.47
C ARG A 37 -3.16 -8.27 13.75
N TYR A 38 -2.53 -7.28 13.13
CA TYR A 38 -3.18 -6.19 12.41
C TYR A 38 -2.79 -6.24 10.95
N TYR A 39 -3.76 -6.08 10.05
CA TYR A 39 -3.51 -6.12 8.61
C TYR A 39 -4.09 -4.91 7.90
N LEU A 40 -3.32 -4.36 6.97
CA LEU A 40 -3.81 -3.41 5.99
C LEU A 40 -4.54 -4.18 4.87
N THR A 41 -5.80 -3.86 4.60
CA THR A 41 -6.57 -4.46 3.51
C THR A 41 -6.26 -3.78 2.18
N HIS A 42 -6.06 -4.60 1.14
CA HIS A 42 -5.75 -4.11 -0.22
C HIS A 42 -7.02 -3.73 -1.01
N GLY A 43 -8.20 -4.12 -0.51
CA GLY A 43 -9.47 -3.97 -1.26
C GLY A 43 -9.40 -4.73 -2.58
N ASP A 44 -9.85 -4.09 -3.66
CA ASP A 44 -9.81 -4.63 -5.03
C ASP A 44 -8.42 -4.51 -5.69
N GLY A 45 -7.39 -4.13 -4.93
CA GLY A 45 -6.02 -3.94 -5.42
C GLY A 45 -5.67 -2.48 -5.64
N CYS A 46 -4.83 -2.20 -6.64
CA CYS A 46 -4.36 -0.86 -6.94
C CYS A 46 -5.51 0.08 -7.28
N SER A 47 -5.65 1.16 -6.52
CA SER A 47 -6.72 2.16 -6.70
C SER A 47 -6.62 2.96 -8.01
N VAL A 48 -5.54 2.81 -8.77
CA VAL A 48 -5.39 3.46 -10.09
C VAL A 48 -5.82 2.54 -11.22
N CYS A 49 -5.31 1.30 -11.24
CA CYS A 49 -5.44 0.40 -12.39
C CYS A 49 -6.19 -0.91 -12.07
N GLY A 50 -6.61 -1.12 -10.82
CA GLY A 50 -7.29 -2.34 -10.37
C GLY A 50 -6.38 -3.59 -10.31
N ALA A 51 -5.09 -3.46 -10.65
CA ALA A 51 -4.17 -4.59 -10.57
C ALA A 51 -4.04 -5.10 -9.14
N GLY A 52 -4.11 -6.41 -8.96
CA GLY A 52 -3.89 -7.04 -7.65
C GLY A 52 -2.51 -6.70 -7.08
N ILE A 53 -2.43 -6.65 -5.75
CA ILE A 53 -1.14 -6.49 -5.07
C ILE A 53 -0.43 -7.85 -5.05
N GLU A 54 0.83 -7.85 -5.45
CA GLU A 54 1.65 -9.06 -5.51
C GLU A 54 2.36 -9.29 -4.16
N PRO A 55 2.24 -10.48 -3.55
CA PRO A 55 3.03 -10.85 -2.39
C PRO A 55 4.54 -10.72 -2.67
N GLY A 56 5.31 -10.27 -1.68
CA GLY A 56 6.75 -10.05 -1.80
C GLY A 56 7.16 -8.82 -2.61
N ARG A 57 6.20 -8.04 -3.14
CA ARG A 57 6.47 -6.76 -3.82
C ARG A 57 6.10 -5.57 -2.94
N PRO A 58 6.73 -4.40 -3.14
CA PRO A 58 6.34 -3.21 -2.44
C PRO A 58 4.93 -2.75 -2.84
N LEU A 59 4.23 -2.11 -1.91
CA LEU A 59 3.00 -1.38 -2.18
C LEU A 59 3.07 0.00 -1.52
N TYR A 60 2.12 0.86 -1.87
CA TYR A 60 2.01 2.18 -1.26
C TYR A 60 0.62 2.40 -0.70
N PHE A 61 0.55 2.98 0.50
CA PHE A 61 -0.69 3.26 1.21
C PHE A 61 -0.82 4.76 1.47
N ASP A 62 -1.90 5.37 1.00
CA ASP A 62 -2.27 6.74 1.34
C ASP A 62 -3.28 6.73 2.49
N PRO A 63 -2.88 7.09 3.73
CA PRO A 63 -3.75 7.04 4.88
C PRO A 63 -4.84 8.12 4.89
N TYR A 64 -4.74 9.12 4.02
CA TYR A 64 -5.76 10.17 3.91
C TYR A 64 -6.96 9.70 3.08
N SER A 65 -6.71 9.04 1.95
CA SER A 65 -7.75 8.52 1.05
C SER A 65 -8.09 7.05 1.28
N GLY A 66 -7.25 6.33 2.03
CA GLY A 66 -7.30 4.87 2.13
C GLY A 66 -6.88 4.15 0.85
N ALA A 67 -6.34 4.86 -0.14
CA ALA A 67 -5.93 4.27 -1.40
C ALA A 67 -4.68 3.41 -1.24
N VAL A 68 -4.66 2.30 -1.97
CA VAL A 68 -3.53 1.37 -2.07
C VAL A 68 -3.03 1.40 -3.51
N PHE A 69 -1.72 1.50 -3.71
CA PHE A 69 -1.12 1.57 -5.04
C PHE A 69 -0.10 0.45 -5.22
N CYS A 70 -0.13 -0.19 -6.39
CA CYS A 70 0.91 -1.11 -6.81
C CYS A 70 2.17 -0.32 -7.25
N PRO A 71 3.35 -0.98 -7.30
CA PRO A 71 4.59 -0.31 -7.66
C PRO A 71 4.78 -0.16 -9.19
N SER A 72 3.76 -0.54 -9.97
CA SER A 72 3.85 -0.53 -11.43
C SER A 72 3.88 0.90 -11.96
N ARG A 73 4.88 1.18 -12.81
CA ARG A 73 4.97 2.43 -13.58
C ARG A 73 3.78 2.63 -14.51
N ALA A 74 3.17 1.55 -14.99
CA ALA A 74 1.98 1.62 -15.83
C ALA A 74 0.78 2.25 -15.09
N CYS A 75 0.78 2.22 -13.76
CA CYS A 75 -0.28 2.78 -12.92
C CYS A 75 0.08 4.17 -12.37
N GLY A 76 1.09 4.85 -12.93
CA GLY A 76 1.28 6.30 -12.83
C GLY A 76 1.72 6.88 -11.48
N ARG A 77 1.83 6.08 -10.41
CA ARG A 77 2.39 6.54 -9.13
C ARG A 77 3.77 5.92 -8.90
N GLU A 78 4.79 6.52 -9.50
CA GLU A 78 6.13 6.49 -8.91
C GLU A 78 6.07 7.27 -7.60
N ALA A 79 5.64 6.61 -6.53
CA ALA A 79 5.86 7.13 -5.19
C ALA A 79 7.37 7.02 -4.89
N GLY A 80 8.11 8.04 -5.32
CA GLY A 80 9.42 8.38 -4.76
C GLY A 80 10.65 8.39 -5.68
N ARG A 81 10.58 8.73 -6.98
CA ARG A 81 11.83 9.09 -7.70
C ARG A 81 11.62 10.15 -8.78
N SER A 82 12.25 11.29 -8.60
CA SER A 82 12.48 12.30 -9.64
C SER A 82 13.17 11.65 -10.86
N PRO A 83 12.82 12.02 -12.10
CA PRO A 83 13.58 11.61 -13.27
C PRO A 83 14.83 12.48 -13.34
N THR A 84 15.95 12.04 -12.75
CA THR A 84 17.25 12.46 -13.28
C THR A 84 17.52 11.64 -14.53
N MET A 85 17.05 12.14 -15.68
CA MET A 85 17.65 11.80 -16.96
C MET A 85 18.93 12.63 -17.11
N ASN A 86 20.07 11.95 -17.00
CA ASN A 86 21.34 12.39 -17.57
C ASN A 86 21.69 11.33 -18.63
N GLY A 87 21.92 11.79 -19.86
CA GLY A 87 22.24 10.98 -21.03
C GLY A 87 21.93 11.75 -22.29
#